data_AF-A0A376LJC1-F1
#
_entry.id   AF-A0A376LJC1-F1
#
_cell.length_a   1.000
_cell.length_b   1.000
_cell.length_c   1.000
_cell.angle_alpha   90.00
_cell.angle_beta   90.00
_cell.angle_gamma   90.00
#
_symmetry.space_group_name_H-M   'P 1'
#
loop_
_entity.id
_entity.type
_entity.pdbx_description
1 polymer ?
#
loop_
_entity_poly.entity_id
_entity_poly.type
_entity_poly.pdbx_seq_one_letter_code
_entity_poly.pdbx_strand_id
1 'polypeptide(L)'
;MLTIASISTDTGSSATDFITSDTSLTLTGSLGAGLTSGEVAQISLDGGATWTTLTTNGTQWTYTDSRTLTDGSYVYQVRVLDLAGNTGPVVSKTVGGRYD
;
A
#
# COMPACT_ATOMS: atom_id res chain seq x y z
N MET A 1 13.66 -2.60 5.26
CA MET A 1 13.42 -1.68 4.12
C MET A 1 11.93 -1.44 3.98
N LEU A 2 11.48 -0.32 3.38
CA LEU A 2 10.05 -0.08 3.12
C LEU A 2 9.53 -1.09 2.09
N THR A 3 8.36 -1.69 2.31
CA THR A 3 7.77 -2.70 1.42
C THR A 3 6.25 -2.58 1.35
N ILE A 4 5.67 -3.13 0.27
CA ILE A 4 4.25 -3.52 0.14
C ILE A 4 4.26 -5.06 0.05
N ALA A 5 3.73 -5.75 1.06
CA ALA A 5 4.00 -7.16 1.31
C ALA A 5 2.86 -8.09 0.90
N SER A 6 1.60 -7.70 1.10
CA SER A 6 0.45 -8.53 0.77
C SER A 6 -0.85 -7.73 0.61
N ILE A 7 -1.88 -8.42 0.12
CA ILE A 7 -3.29 -8.00 0.12
C ILE A 7 -4.13 -9.00 0.94
N SER A 8 -5.27 -8.57 1.49
CA SER A 8 -6.13 -9.36 2.41
C SER A 8 -6.59 -10.71 1.87
N THR A 9 -6.78 -10.79 0.57
CA THR A 9 -7.44 -11.91 -0.13
C THR A 9 -6.90 -11.92 -1.54
N ASP A 10 -5.73 -12.54 -1.73
CA ASP A 10 -5.18 -12.84 -3.06
C ASP A 10 -5.89 -14.12 -3.56
N THR A 11 -7.14 -13.98 -4.02
CA THR A 11 -8.03 -15.10 -4.38
C THR A 11 -7.71 -15.72 -5.74
N GLY A 12 -6.77 -15.14 -6.50
CA GLY A 12 -6.24 -15.76 -7.70
C GLY A 12 -5.43 -17.02 -7.41
N SER A 13 -4.92 -17.65 -8.47
CA SER A 13 -4.22 -18.94 -8.37
C SER A 13 -2.89 -18.90 -7.57
N SER A 14 -2.40 -17.72 -7.20
CA SER A 14 -1.19 -17.52 -6.40
C SER A 14 -1.48 -16.55 -5.28
N ALA A 15 -1.04 -16.87 -4.07
CA ALA A 15 -1.22 -16.02 -2.89
C ALA A 15 -0.19 -14.87 -2.77
N THR A 16 0.62 -14.66 -3.83
CA THR A 16 1.77 -13.75 -3.80
C THR A 16 1.99 -12.96 -5.09
N ASP A 17 1.16 -13.17 -6.11
CA ASP A 17 1.28 -12.43 -7.37
C ASP A 17 0.43 -11.16 -7.42
N PHE A 18 -0.39 -10.92 -6.38
CA PHE A 18 -1.24 -9.75 -6.23
C PHE A 18 -2.29 -9.67 -7.35
N ILE A 19 -2.91 -10.82 -7.65
CA ILE A 19 -4.02 -10.96 -8.59
C ILE A 19 -5.23 -11.52 -7.85
N THR A 20 -6.28 -10.71 -7.73
CA THR A 20 -7.42 -11.01 -6.86
C THR A 20 -8.75 -10.76 -7.55
N SER A 21 -9.76 -11.57 -7.21
CA SER A 21 -11.18 -11.34 -7.50
C SER A 21 -11.88 -10.56 -6.40
N ASP A 22 -11.20 -10.24 -5.30
CA ASP A 22 -11.73 -9.38 -4.25
C ASP A 22 -11.83 -7.92 -4.74
N THR A 23 -12.98 -7.33 -4.48
CA THR A 23 -13.30 -5.94 -4.85
C THR A 23 -13.01 -4.96 -3.71
N SER A 24 -12.62 -5.46 -2.54
CA SER A 24 -12.26 -4.71 -1.33
C SER A 24 -10.90 -5.17 -0.81
N LEU A 25 -9.86 -4.36 -0.99
CA LEU A 25 -8.49 -4.75 -0.65
C LEU A 25 -7.97 -4.06 0.61
N THR A 26 -7.36 -4.86 1.49
CA THR A 26 -6.46 -4.33 2.52
C THR A 26 -5.02 -4.66 2.16
N LEU A 27 -4.20 -3.63 1.93
CA LEU A 27 -2.76 -3.75 1.71
C LEU A 27 -2.03 -3.71 3.05
N THR A 28 -1.01 -4.55 3.19
CA THR A 28 -0.10 -4.48 4.33
C THR A 28 1.36 -4.44 3.87
N GLY A 29 2.24 -3.95 4.73
CA GLY A 29 3.66 -3.94 4.47
C GLY A 29 4.48 -3.57 5.70
N SER A 30 5.78 -3.43 5.49
CA SER A 30 6.72 -3.07 6.54
C SER A 30 7.49 -1.79 6.23
N LEU A 31 7.87 -1.07 7.28
CA LEU A 31 8.76 0.07 7.29
C LEU A 31 10.22 -0.40 7.45
N GLY A 32 11.17 0.43 7.01
CA GLY A 32 12.59 0.16 7.23
C GLY A 32 13.02 0.20 8.69
N ALA A 33 12.38 1.07 9.47
CA ALA A 33 12.52 1.23 10.91
C ALA A 33 11.18 1.77 11.44
N GLY A 34 10.99 1.79 12.77
CA GLY A 34 9.84 2.44 13.37
C GLY A 34 9.86 3.95 13.09
N LEU A 35 8.68 4.54 12.88
CA LEU A 35 8.56 6.00 12.70
C LEU A 35 8.92 6.71 14.00
N THR A 36 9.69 7.78 13.87
CA THR A 36 9.98 8.72 14.95
C THR A 36 8.93 9.83 15.01
N SER A 37 8.99 10.67 16.06
CA SER A 37 7.98 11.71 16.29
C SER A 37 7.89 12.68 15.11
N GLY A 38 6.70 12.78 14.52
CA GLY A 38 6.43 13.66 13.38
C GLY A 38 6.65 13.03 12.00
N GLU A 39 7.18 11.80 11.93
CA GLU A 39 7.20 11.04 10.69
C GLU A 39 5.88 10.33 10.43
N VAL A 40 5.48 10.24 9.16
CA VAL A 40 4.30 9.50 8.73
C VAL A 40 4.61 8.63 7.52
N ALA A 41 4.06 7.43 7.50
CA ALA A 41 4.00 6.63 6.28
C ALA A 41 2.75 7.04 5.48
N GLN A 42 2.88 7.19 4.16
CA GLN A 42 1.80 7.63 3.29
C GLN A 42 1.66 6.71 2.08
N ILE A 43 0.43 6.59 1.58
CA ILE A 43 0.10 5.86 0.36
C ILE A 43 -0.56 6.79 -0.67
N SER A 44 -0.25 6.58 -1.94
CA SER A 44 -0.86 7.24 -3.09
C SER A 44 -1.42 6.19 -4.05
N LEU A 45 -2.57 6.54 -4.65
CA LEU A 45 -3.32 5.74 -5.61
C LEU A 45 -3.37 6.39 -7.01
N ASP A 46 -2.77 7.56 -7.16
CA ASP A 46 -2.90 8.45 -8.32
C ASP A 46 -1.54 8.92 -8.86
N GLY A 47 -0.52 8.07 -8.69
CA GLY A 47 0.84 8.36 -9.18
C GLY A 47 1.56 9.45 -8.40
N GLY A 48 1.19 9.66 -7.14
CA GLY A 48 1.84 10.60 -6.23
C GLY A 48 1.25 12.01 -6.24
N ALA A 49 0.10 12.22 -6.88
CA ALA A 49 -0.57 13.52 -6.88
C ALA A 49 -1.23 13.79 -5.51
N THR A 50 -1.82 12.77 -4.89
CA THR A 50 -2.35 12.83 -3.52
C THR A 50 -1.79 11.71 -2.66
N TRP A 51 -1.70 11.99 -1.35
CA TRP A 51 -1.10 11.09 -0.36
C TRP A 51 -1.99 11.01 0.87
N THR A 52 -2.29 9.78 1.31
CA THR A 52 -3.08 9.49 2.51
C THR A 52 -2.18 8.87 3.57
N THR A 53 -2.30 9.31 4.82
CA THR A 53 -1.54 8.75 5.94
C THR A 53 -1.98 7.31 6.24
N LEU A 54 -1.00 6.42 6.40
CA LEU A 54 -1.20 5.02 6.72
C LEU A 54 -1.39 4.81 8.23
N THR A 55 -2.13 3.75 8.58
CA THR A 55 -2.16 3.24 9.96
C THR A 55 -0.92 2.40 10.20
N THR A 56 -0.14 2.73 11.23
CA THR A 56 1.11 2.02 11.56
C THR A 56 1.08 1.40 12.96
N ASN A 57 1.68 0.23 13.12
CA ASN A 57 1.92 -0.43 14.40
C ASN A 57 3.37 -0.97 14.43
N GLY A 58 4.24 -0.28 15.16
CA GLY A 58 5.68 -0.55 15.15
C GLY A 58 6.25 -0.32 13.74
N THR A 59 6.78 -1.38 13.14
CA THR A 59 7.28 -1.36 11.75
C THR A 59 6.25 -1.83 10.73
N GLN A 60 5.05 -2.25 11.14
CA GLN A 60 4.01 -2.68 10.22
C GLN A 60 3.07 -1.55 9.87
N TRP A 61 2.52 -1.58 8.66
CA TRP A 61 1.48 -0.65 8.23
C TRP A 61 0.35 -1.40 7.52
N THR A 62 -0.84 -0.80 7.57
CA THR A 62 -2.04 -1.30 6.89
C THR A 62 -2.80 -0.17 6.19
N TYR A 63 -3.43 -0.50 5.07
CA TYR A 63 -4.30 0.38 4.32
C TYR A 63 -5.49 -0.41 3.75
N THR A 64 -6.71 0.00 4.09
CA THR A 64 -7.92 -0.50 3.43
C THR A 64 -8.32 0.46 2.32
N ASP A 65 -8.32 -0.04 1.09
CA ASP A 65 -8.84 0.70 -0.06
C ASP A 65 -10.36 0.75 0.02
N SER A 66 -10.92 1.95 0.12
CA SER A 66 -12.36 2.17 0.24
C SER A 66 -13.10 2.14 -1.09
N ARG A 67 -12.39 2.03 -2.22
CA ARG A 67 -12.99 1.90 -3.54
C ARG A 67 -13.53 0.49 -3.72
N THR A 68 -14.65 0.37 -4.43
CA THR A 68 -15.01 -0.90 -5.05
C THR A 68 -14.17 -1.05 -6.31
N LEU A 69 -13.22 -1.98 -6.29
CA LEU A 69 -12.31 -2.21 -7.40
C LEU A 69 -13.00 -3.06 -8.46
N THR A 70 -13.02 -2.58 -9.70
CA THR A 70 -13.42 -3.36 -10.88
C THR A 70 -12.21 -4.10 -11.46
N ASP A 71 -12.44 -4.94 -12.46
CA ASP A 71 -11.35 -5.52 -13.26
C ASP A 71 -10.43 -4.42 -13.79
N GLY A 72 -9.13 -4.63 -13.63
CA GLY A 72 -8.15 -3.60 -13.93
C GLY A 72 -6.82 -3.78 -13.22
N SER A 73 -5.97 -2.77 -13.33
CA SER A 73 -4.65 -2.73 -12.72
C SER A 73 -4.53 -1.48 -11.87
N TYR A 74 -4.17 -1.66 -10.61
CA TYR A 74 -4.12 -0.59 -9.61
C TYR A 74 -2.70 -0.43 -9.10
N VAL A 75 -2.14 0.77 -9.25
CA VAL A 75 -0.79 1.09 -8.77
C VAL A 75 -0.90 1.79 -7.42
N TYR A 76 -0.26 1.18 -6.43
CA TYR A 76 -0.10 1.72 -5.09
C TYR A 76 1.33 2.18 -4.89
N GLN A 77 1.50 3.38 -4.36
CA GLN A 77 2.80 3.95 -4.05
C GLN A 77 2.88 4.28 -2.57
N VAL A 78 3.95 3.87 -1.89
CA VAL A 78 4.15 4.14 -0.46
C VAL A 78 5.46 4.90 -0.25
N ARG A 79 5.44 5.87 0.66
CA ARG A 79 6.63 6.62 1.09
C ARG A 79 6.58 6.93 2.58
N VAL A 80 7.70 7.41 3.12
CA VAL A 80 7.76 8.06 4.44
C VAL A 80 7.98 9.56 4.22
N LEU A 81 7.25 10.39 4.97
CA LEU A 81 7.38 11.84 5.04
C LEU A 81 7.87 12.20 6.44
N ASP A 82 8.95 12.96 6.53
CA ASP A 82 9.46 13.46 7.81
C ASP A 82 8.73 14.75 8.27
N LEU A 83 9.00 15.16 9.50
CA LEU A 83 8.40 16.36 10.09
C LEU A 83 8.75 17.65 9.34
N ALA A 84 9.92 17.70 8.70
CA ALA A 84 10.38 18.84 7.92
C ALA A 84 9.79 18.88 6.50
N GLY A 85 9.04 17.85 6.11
CA GLY A 85 8.42 17.72 4.79
C GLY A 85 9.28 17.00 3.74
N ASN A 86 10.42 16.42 4.11
CA ASN A 86 11.22 15.62 3.18
C ASN A 86 10.65 14.22 3.04
N THR A 87 10.72 13.67 1.83
CA THR A 87 10.21 12.34 1.52
C THR A 87 11.34 11.35 1.29
N GLY A 88 11.20 10.15 1.84
CA GLY A 88 12.03 9.00 1.52
C GLY A 88 11.71 8.39 0.13
N PRO A 89 12.40 7.29 -0.23
CA PRO A 89 12.13 6.57 -1.48
C PRO A 89 10.67 6.11 -1.60
N VAL A 90 10.14 6.16 -2.82
CA VAL A 90 8.81 5.64 -3.14
C VAL A 90 8.90 4.17 -3.53
N VAL A 91 8.13 3.32 -2.86
CA VAL A 91 7.94 1.91 -3.22
C VAL A 91 6.63 1.78 -3.98
N SER A 92 6.65 1.15 -5.15
CA SER A 92 5.46 0.96 -5.99
C SER A 92 5.09 -0.52 -6.09
N LYS A 93 3.80 -0.82 -6.06
CA LYS A 93 3.26 -2.16 -6.35
C LYS A 93 2.02 -2.05 -7.22
N THR A 94 1.94 -2.91 -8.23
CA THR A 94 0.75 -3.09 -9.06
C THR A 94 -0.06 -4.28 -8.54
N VAL A 95 -1.37 -4.11 -8.41
CA VAL A 95 -2.34 -5.15 -8.06
C VAL A 95 -3.34 -5.31 -9.20
N GLY A 96 -3.54 -6.53 -9.67
CA GLY A 96 -4.50 -6.86 -10.73
C GLY A 96 -5.83 -7.32 -10.14
N GLY A 97 -6.94 -6.75 -10.60
CA GLY A 97 -8.29 -7.28 -10.38
C GLY A 97 -8.72 -8.18 -11.54
N ARG A 98 -9.11 -9.43 -11.26
CA ARG A 98 -9.79 -10.32 -12.21
C ARG A 98 -10.91 -11.08 -11.50
N TYR A 99 -12.09 -11.14 -12.11
CA TYR A 99 -13.03 -12.26 -11.91
C TYR A 99 -12.44 -13.51 -12.57
N ASP A 100 -11.84 -14.40 -11.79
CA ASP A 100 -11.54 -15.77 -12.22
C ASP A 100 -12.75 -16.71 -12.09
#